data_AF-A0A8H3E7R1-F1
#
_entry.id   AF-A0A8H3E7R1-F1
#
_cell.length_a   1.000
_cell.length_b   1.000
_cell.length_c   1.000
_cell.angle_alpha   90.00
_cell.angle_beta   90.00
_cell.angle_gamma   90.00
#
_symmetry.space_group_name_H-M   'P 1'
#
loop_
_entity.id
_entity.type
_entity.pdbx_description
1 polymer ?
#
loop_
_entity_poly.entity_id
_entity_poly.type
_entity_poly.pdbx_seq_one_letter_code
_entity_poly.pdbx_strand_id
1 'polypeptide(L)'
;MNKKEFQEPYRFIDVISQAPPDQQWMYRATLPVCQYYIRLRYSLLQLMYDQMFDNLLTGLPIARSLVISNEDDGSLVTENEDFLDNTYTVGDDVLVAPVLEPQLAQGRPDNETRMIYLPIPDSWWQFNLRADGPDAAVALGGRFDGGTLMPYDARMSDNVSQIPYMNPMFIRYGAIIPQTDPQLYAEDWARPKPITIHVYPGRIGFNKSYDMYLDDGVSRESAPTADNLQKHFAENESFNSGEESKVIKSPLKPDEFGDSQAGNKTAAGSGDQVKRDIYAETLDYNAKFDPTKQHGSVYRLFIWGPPDRKNEFRSATVNIFTLQDPGNPVEKQVSKNYNDGKNAWIVELNIDEVQQVKHQIHLEY
;
A
#
# COMPACT_ATOMS: atom_id res chain seq x y z
N MET A 1 -43.49 11.84 -13.81
CA MET A 1 -42.56 11.28 -12.81
C MET A 1 -41.17 11.39 -13.43
N ASN A 2 -40.32 12.32 -12.99
CA ASN A 2 -38.97 12.51 -13.53
C ASN A 2 -38.13 11.26 -13.21
N LYS A 3 -38.03 10.35 -14.16
CA LYS A 3 -37.17 9.17 -14.05
C LYS A 3 -35.73 9.68 -14.14
N LYS A 4 -34.90 9.43 -13.13
CA LYS A 4 -33.46 9.74 -13.19
C LYS A 4 -32.80 8.73 -14.13
N GLU A 5 -32.74 9.04 -15.42
CA GLU A 5 -32.24 8.13 -16.45
C GLU A 5 -30.76 7.77 -16.28
N PHE A 6 -30.00 8.60 -15.54
CA PHE A 6 -28.55 8.45 -15.34
C PHE A 6 -28.13 8.16 -13.89
N GLN A 7 -29.05 7.71 -13.03
CA GLN A 7 -28.69 7.39 -11.64
C GLN A 7 -27.79 6.15 -11.53
N GLU A 8 -27.99 5.17 -12.40
CA GLU A 8 -27.30 3.89 -12.33
C GLU A 8 -26.28 3.75 -13.48
N PRO A 9 -25.02 3.35 -13.23
CA PRO A 9 -23.99 3.27 -14.27
C PRO A 9 -24.38 2.40 -15.47
N TYR A 10 -25.15 1.32 -15.24
CA TYR A 10 -25.58 0.41 -16.32
C TYR A 10 -26.62 1.04 -17.26
N ARG A 11 -27.30 2.13 -16.87
CA ARG A 11 -28.31 2.79 -17.72
C ARG A 11 -27.71 3.58 -18.87
N PHE A 12 -26.44 3.96 -18.77
CA PHE A 12 -25.75 4.70 -19.84
C PHE A 12 -25.74 3.92 -21.16
N ILE A 13 -25.64 2.58 -21.12
CA ILE A 13 -25.65 1.78 -22.34
C ILE A 13 -27.04 1.74 -23.01
N ASP A 14 -28.12 1.78 -22.22
CA ASP A 14 -29.51 1.69 -22.70
C ASP A 14 -29.89 2.91 -23.57
N VAL A 15 -29.27 4.07 -23.32
CA VAL A 15 -29.58 5.34 -23.97
C VAL A 15 -28.49 5.81 -24.93
N ILE A 16 -27.49 4.97 -25.24
CA ILE A 16 -26.35 5.34 -26.08
C ILE A 16 -26.76 5.88 -27.47
N SER A 17 -27.85 5.35 -28.05
CA SER A 17 -28.36 5.79 -29.36
C SER A 17 -28.93 7.21 -29.34
N GLN A 18 -29.21 7.75 -28.14
CA GLN A 18 -29.70 9.11 -27.94
C GLN A 18 -28.55 10.12 -27.81
N ALA A 19 -27.32 9.65 -27.56
CA ALA A 19 -26.14 10.50 -27.45
C ALA A 19 -25.57 10.88 -28.83
N PRO A 20 -24.97 12.08 -28.98
CA PRO A 20 -24.23 12.46 -30.18
C PRO A 20 -23.18 11.38 -30.56
N PRO A 21 -23.03 11.04 -31.86
CA PRO A 21 -22.14 9.94 -32.28
C PRO A 21 -20.70 10.04 -31.77
N ASP A 22 -20.16 11.25 -31.67
CA ASP A 22 -18.83 11.59 -31.17
C ASP A 22 -18.69 11.45 -29.64
N GLN A 23 -19.79 11.30 -28.91
CA GLN A 23 -19.85 11.18 -27.45
C GLN A 23 -20.26 9.79 -26.96
N GLN A 24 -20.69 8.90 -27.85
CA GLN A 24 -21.17 7.56 -27.50
C GLN A 24 -20.11 6.71 -26.78
N TRP A 25 -18.82 6.96 -27.01
CA TRP A 25 -17.73 6.27 -26.32
C TRP A 25 -17.77 6.51 -24.81
N MET A 26 -18.17 7.70 -24.35
CA MET A 26 -18.28 8.02 -22.91
C MET A 26 -19.35 7.16 -22.23
N TYR A 27 -20.47 6.93 -22.93
CA TYR A 27 -21.57 6.08 -22.46
C TYR A 27 -21.12 4.61 -22.38
N ARG A 28 -20.29 4.15 -23.32
CA ARG A 28 -19.70 2.79 -23.28
C ARG A 28 -18.68 2.64 -22.14
N ALA A 29 -17.90 3.69 -21.87
CA ALA A 29 -16.85 3.69 -20.85
C ALA A 29 -17.42 3.69 -19.42
N THR A 30 -18.56 4.34 -19.19
CA THR A 30 -19.09 4.63 -17.85
C THR A 30 -19.22 3.37 -16.97
N LEU A 31 -19.90 2.33 -17.45
CA LEU A 31 -20.13 1.12 -16.66
C LEU A 31 -18.81 0.36 -16.34
N PRO A 32 -17.95 0.04 -17.31
CA PRO A 32 -16.65 -0.59 -17.03
C PRO A 32 -15.77 0.19 -16.06
N VAL A 33 -15.72 1.52 -16.20
CA VAL A 33 -14.94 2.39 -15.31
C VAL A 33 -15.49 2.34 -13.88
N CYS A 34 -16.80 2.53 -13.70
CA CYS A 34 -17.42 2.43 -12.39
C CYS A 34 -17.21 1.05 -11.76
N GLN A 35 -17.39 -0.03 -12.52
CA GLN A 35 -17.16 -1.39 -12.05
C GLN A 35 -15.72 -1.61 -11.60
N TYR A 36 -14.74 -1.13 -12.37
CA TYR A 36 -13.33 -1.26 -12.02
C TYR A 36 -13.02 -0.60 -10.68
N TYR A 37 -13.41 0.67 -10.48
CA TYR A 37 -13.09 1.38 -9.24
C TYR A 37 -13.90 0.90 -8.03
N ILE A 38 -15.14 0.44 -8.23
CA ILE A 38 -15.90 -0.24 -7.17
C ILE A 38 -15.16 -1.52 -6.76
N ARG A 39 -14.77 -2.37 -7.71
CA ARG A 39 -14.06 -3.62 -7.42
C ARG A 39 -12.69 -3.36 -6.78
N LEU A 40 -11.94 -2.36 -7.25
CA LEU A 40 -10.68 -1.95 -6.63
C LEU A 40 -10.90 -1.55 -5.16
N ARG A 41 -11.91 -0.73 -4.88
CA ARG A 41 -12.28 -0.37 -3.50
C ARG A 41 -12.60 -1.62 -2.66
N TYR A 42 -13.39 -2.56 -3.18
CA TYR A 42 -13.71 -3.80 -2.46
C TYR A 42 -12.48 -4.70 -2.24
N SER A 43 -11.52 -4.71 -3.18
CA SER A 43 -10.27 -5.43 -2.97
C SER A 43 -9.40 -4.81 -1.86
N LEU A 44 -9.56 -3.50 -1.60
CA LEU A 44 -8.87 -2.76 -0.55
C LEU A 44 -9.73 -2.58 0.71
N LEU A 45 -10.74 -3.43 0.92
CA LEU A 45 -11.64 -3.31 2.06
C LEU A 45 -10.89 -3.42 3.39
N GLN A 46 -9.92 -4.33 3.49
CA GLN A 46 -9.06 -4.47 4.66
C GLN A 46 -8.30 -3.17 4.96
N LEU A 47 -7.66 -2.56 3.95
CA LEU A 47 -6.97 -1.27 4.12
C LEU A 47 -7.90 -0.21 4.71
N MET A 48 -9.11 -0.06 4.16
CA MET A 48 -10.08 0.92 4.70
C MET A 48 -10.55 0.55 6.10
N TYR A 49 -10.70 -0.74 6.41
CA TYR A 49 -11.08 -1.22 7.73
C TYR A 49 -10.05 -0.85 8.78
N ASP A 50 -8.77 -1.08 8.48
CA ASP A 50 -7.66 -0.74 9.35
C ASP A 50 -7.59 0.78 9.58
N GLN A 51 -7.84 1.59 8.54
CA GLN A 51 -7.92 3.06 8.69
C GLN A 51 -9.16 3.53 9.46
N MET A 52 -10.28 2.80 9.44
CA MET A 52 -11.44 3.08 10.29
C MET A 52 -11.13 2.80 11.75
N PHE A 53 -10.39 1.72 12.02
CA PHE A 53 -9.95 1.41 13.37
C PHE A 53 -8.94 2.44 13.88
N ASP A 54 -7.98 2.84 13.04
CA ASP A 54 -7.05 3.92 13.37
C ASP A 54 -7.78 5.24 13.64
N ASN A 55 -8.83 5.57 12.87
CA ASN A 55 -9.69 6.72 13.13
C ASN A 55 -10.33 6.69 14.53
N LEU A 56 -10.76 5.52 15.00
CA LEU A 56 -11.31 5.36 16.35
C LEU A 56 -10.27 5.66 17.44
N LEU A 57 -9.00 5.33 17.19
CA LEU A 57 -7.90 5.49 18.15
C LEU A 57 -7.34 6.91 18.16
N THR A 58 -7.08 7.48 16.97
CA THR A 58 -6.33 8.73 16.79
C THR A 58 -7.20 9.91 16.37
N GLY A 59 -8.41 9.65 15.86
CA GLY A 59 -9.28 10.65 15.24
C GLY A 59 -8.91 11.00 13.80
N LEU A 60 -7.83 10.44 13.24
CA LEU A 60 -7.39 10.74 11.87
C LEU A 60 -8.36 10.15 10.84
N PRO A 61 -8.82 10.93 9.83
CA PRO A 61 -9.73 10.41 8.83
C PRO A 61 -9.06 9.37 7.93
N ILE A 62 -9.89 8.54 7.28
CA ILE A 62 -9.42 7.57 6.26
C ILE A 62 -8.79 8.32 5.08
N ALA A 63 -9.47 9.34 4.57
CA ALA A 63 -8.95 10.25 3.55
C ALA A 63 -8.29 11.44 4.25
N ARG A 64 -6.96 11.52 4.19
CA ARG A 64 -6.15 12.54 4.84
C ARG A 64 -5.70 13.59 3.82
N SER A 65 -5.75 14.86 4.23
CA SER A 65 -5.11 15.93 3.47
C SER A 65 -3.61 15.66 3.38
N LEU A 66 -2.96 16.09 2.29
CA LEU A 66 -1.52 15.89 2.10
C LEU A 66 -0.70 16.48 3.25
N VAL A 67 -1.13 17.61 3.84
CA VAL A 67 -0.43 18.26 4.96
C VAL A 67 -0.38 17.36 6.21
N ILE A 68 -1.38 16.51 6.42
CA ILE A 68 -1.44 15.62 7.59
C ILE A 68 -0.40 14.50 7.47
N SER A 69 -0.25 13.94 6.26
CA SER A 69 0.60 12.76 6.02
C SER A 69 2.00 13.11 5.51
N ASN A 70 2.32 14.40 5.33
CA ASN A 70 3.58 14.92 4.78
C ASN A 70 3.92 16.25 5.47
N GLU A 71 4.01 16.24 6.80
CA GLU A 71 4.20 17.45 7.62
C GLU A 71 5.52 18.18 7.33
N ASP A 72 6.55 17.45 6.89
CA ASP A 72 7.86 18.01 6.52
C ASP A 72 7.82 18.79 5.19
N ASP A 73 6.75 18.68 4.42
CA ASP A 73 6.59 19.33 3.13
C ASP A 73 5.98 20.73 3.25
N GLY A 74 6.83 21.71 3.57
CA GLY A 74 6.44 23.12 3.64
C GLY A 74 5.91 23.71 2.33
N SER A 75 6.09 23.03 1.20
CA SER A 75 5.57 23.50 -0.10
C SER A 75 4.05 23.36 -0.18
N LEU A 76 3.45 22.42 0.56
CA LEU A 76 2.01 22.17 0.56
C LEU A 76 1.16 23.33 1.09
N VAL A 77 1.77 24.25 1.85
CA VAL A 77 1.11 25.47 2.36
C VAL A 77 1.60 26.74 1.67
N THR A 78 2.35 26.59 0.57
CA THR A 78 2.90 27.69 -0.22
C THR A 78 2.76 27.42 -1.72
N GLU A 79 3.77 26.81 -2.35
CA GLU A 79 3.85 26.62 -3.80
C GLU A 79 2.87 25.57 -4.34
N ASN A 80 2.52 24.57 -3.52
CA ASN A 80 1.72 23.40 -3.90
C ASN A 80 0.36 23.35 -3.17
N GLU A 81 -0.13 24.49 -2.68
CA GLU A 81 -1.43 24.55 -1.96
C GLU A 81 -2.62 24.13 -2.83
N ASP A 82 -2.55 24.37 -4.14
CA ASP A 82 -3.60 24.03 -5.13
C ASP A 82 -3.89 22.52 -5.21
N PHE A 83 -2.98 21.67 -4.73
CA PHE A 83 -3.17 20.21 -4.72
C PHE A 83 -3.99 19.73 -3.50
N LEU A 84 -4.13 20.54 -2.45
CA LEU A 84 -4.82 20.14 -1.22
C LEU A 84 -6.31 19.90 -1.38
N ASP A 85 -6.94 20.60 -2.33
CA ASP A 85 -8.38 20.50 -2.58
C ASP A 85 -8.75 19.32 -3.50
N ASN A 86 -7.78 18.75 -4.20
CA ASN A 86 -8.02 17.78 -5.27
C ASN A 86 -7.16 16.51 -5.17
N THR A 87 -6.33 16.39 -4.14
CA THR A 87 -5.44 15.25 -3.91
C THR A 87 -5.41 14.92 -2.42
N TYR A 88 -5.48 13.64 -2.08
CA TYR A 88 -5.50 13.17 -0.69
C TYR A 88 -4.79 11.82 -0.57
N THR A 89 -4.45 11.41 0.64
CA THR A 89 -3.97 10.06 0.93
C THR A 89 -5.06 9.22 1.60
N VAL A 90 -5.12 7.92 1.28
CA VAL A 90 -5.86 6.93 2.05
C VAL A 90 -4.89 6.36 3.08
N GLY A 91 -5.14 6.67 4.35
CA GLY A 91 -4.13 6.56 5.39
C GLY A 91 -2.91 7.41 5.02
N ASP A 92 -1.72 6.85 5.20
CA ASP A 92 -0.47 7.54 4.87
C ASP A 92 0.11 7.11 3.51
N ASP A 93 -0.21 5.89 3.05
CA ASP A 93 0.60 5.20 2.06
C ASP A 93 0.02 5.19 0.63
N VAL A 94 -1.26 5.54 0.44
CA VAL A 94 -1.90 5.53 -0.89
C VAL A 94 -2.36 6.93 -1.27
N LEU A 95 -1.66 7.60 -2.17
CA LEU A 95 -2.06 8.90 -2.70
C LEU A 95 -3.08 8.72 -3.83
N VAL A 96 -4.13 9.54 -3.83
CA VAL A 96 -5.22 9.53 -4.81
C VAL A 96 -5.47 10.95 -5.31
N ALA A 97 -5.42 11.13 -6.63
CA ALA A 97 -5.61 12.40 -7.30
C ALA A 97 -6.75 12.29 -8.33
N PRO A 98 -8.04 12.39 -7.93
CA PRO A 98 -9.21 12.22 -8.81
C PRO A 98 -9.46 13.39 -9.74
N VAL A 99 -9.66 13.14 -11.05
CA VAL A 99 -9.95 14.20 -12.04
C VAL A 99 -11.29 14.87 -11.72
N LEU A 100 -11.27 16.15 -11.33
CA LEU A 100 -12.46 16.90 -10.93
C LEU A 100 -13.00 17.82 -12.04
N GLU A 101 -12.13 18.23 -12.97
CA GLU A 101 -12.47 19.15 -14.04
C GLU A 101 -12.79 18.41 -15.35
N PRO A 102 -13.77 18.89 -16.15
CA PRO A 102 -14.07 18.26 -17.43
C PRO A 102 -12.89 18.38 -18.40
N GLN A 103 -12.45 17.26 -18.97
CA GLN A 103 -11.32 17.17 -19.90
C GLN A 103 -11.50 18.01 -21.18
N LEU A 104 -12.74 18.43 -21.49
CA LEU A 104 -13.08 19.23 -22.68
C LEU A 104 -13.46 20.69 -22.37
N ALA A 105 -13.44 21.13 -21.10
CA ALA A 105 -13.96 22.45 -20.71
C ALA A 105 -13.12 23.66 -21.18
N GLN A 106 -11.91 23.45 -21.70
CA GLN A 106 -10.96 24.55 -21.96
C GLN A 106 -10.67 24.82 -23.44
N GLY A 107 -11.47 24.28 -24.38
CA GLY A 107 -11.32 24.55 -25.81
C GLY A 107 -9.97 24.13 -26.40
N ARG A 108 -9.26 23.24 -25.68
CA ARG A 108 -7.93 22.73 -25.99
C ARG A 108 -8.06 21.23 -26.26
N PRO A 109 -7.78 20.76 -27.49
CA PRO A 109 -7.87 19.34 -27.85
C PRO A 109 -6.87 18.45 -27.11
N ASP A 110 -5.94 19.04 -26.35
CA ASP A 110 -4.79 18.45 -25.69
C ASP A 110 -4.88 18.42 -24.14
N ASN A 111 -6.03 18.76 -23.55
CA ASN A 111 -6.23 18.75 -22.09
C ASN A 111 -6.48 17.33 -21.52
N GLU A 112 -5.80 16.32 -22.09
CA GLU A 112 -5.85 14.90 -21.69
C GLU A 112 -5.06 14.64 -20.40
N THR A 113 -4.18 15.57 -20.02
CA THR A 113 -3.26 15.39 -18.90
C THR A 113 -3.62 16.26 -17.70
N ARG A 114 -3.58 15.67 -16.51
CA ARG A 114 -3.68 16.36 -15.23
C ARG A 114 -2.29 16.60 -14.65
N MET A 115 -2.05 17.78 -14.08
CA MET A 115 -0.85 17.99 -13.24
C MET A 115 -1.00 17.29 -11.89
N ILE A 116 0.05 16.58 -11.47
CA ILE A 116 0.10 15.86 -10.20
C ILE A 116 1.37 16.26 -9.47
N TYR A 117 1.22 16.54 -8.17
CA TYR A 117 2.31 16.72 -7.24
C TYR A 117 2.46 15.50 -6.34
N LEU A 118 3.71 15.03 -6.17
CA LEU A 118 4.08 13.96 -5.27
C LEU A 118 4.88 14.57 -4.11
N PRO A 119 4.37 14.57 -2.87
CA PRO A 119 5.00 15.26 -1.74
C PRO A 119 6.40 14.75 -1.39
N ILE A 120 7.24 15.63 -0.84
CA ILE A 120 8.49 15.26 -0.13
C ILE A 120 8.18 14.81 1.32
N PRO A 121 9.11 14.15 2.03
CA PRO A 121 10.44 13.67 1.61
C PRO A 121 10.40 12.34 0.84
N ASP A 122 9.24 11.69 0.81
CA ASP A 122 9.15 10.31 0.36
C ASP A 122 9.09 10.20 -1.16
N SER A 123 9.70 9.13 -1.66
CA SER A 123 9.49 8.72 -3.04
C SER A 123 8.16 7.97 -3.20
N TRP A 124 7.74 7.77 -4.44
CA TRP A 124 6.46 7.17 -4.77
C TRP A 124 6.58 6.16 -5.91
N TRP A 125 5.72 5.16 -5.87
CA TRP A 125 5.51 4.17 -6.93
C TRP A 125 4.19 4.46 -7.64
N GLN A 126 4.14 4.27 -8.95
CA GLN A 126 2.86 4.21 -9.65
C GLN A 126 2.01 3.09 -9.03
N PHE A 127 0.73 3.37 -8.74
CA PHE A 127 -0.16 2.37 -8.18
C PHE A 127 -0.31 1.15 -9.11
N ASN A 128 0.13 -0.01 -8.63
CA ASN A 128 0.27 -1.23 -9.41
C ASN A 128 -0.78 -2.30 -9.07
N LEU A 129 -1.54 -2.14 -7.98
CA LEU A 129 -2.63 -3.05 -7.63
C LEU A 129 -3.79 -2.90 -8.62
N ARG A 130 -4.58 -3.96 -8.80
CA ARG A 130 -5.68 -4.01 -9.78
C ARG A 130 -6.97 -4.53 -9.17
N ALA A 131 -8.08 -4.16 -9.81
CA ALA A 131 -9.42 -4.41 -9.33
C ALA A 131 -9.81 -5.90 -9.27
N ASP A 132 -9.12 -6.76 -10.02
CA ASP A 132 -9.37 -8.20 -10.05
C ASP A 132 -8.72 -8.97 -8.90
N GLY A 133 -8.06 -8.27 -7.96
CA GLY A 133 -7.46 -8.85 -6.76
C GLY A 133 -5.93 -8.81 -6.75
N PRO A 134 -5.29 -9.39 -5.72
CA PRO A 134 -3.84 -9.33 -5.50
C PRO A 134 -3.03 -9.92 -6.65
N ASP A 135 -3.53 -11.00 -7.25
CA ASP A 135 -2.86 -11.68 -8.35
C ASP A 135 -2.93 -10.93 -9.67
N ALA A 136 -3.80 -9.92 -9.80
CA ALA A 136 -3.87 -9.07 -10.99
C ALA A 136 -2.92 -7.87 -10.93
N ALA A 137 -2.22 -7.65 -9.80
CA ALA A 137 -1.24 -6.57 -9.67
C ALA A 137 -0.12 -6.67 -10.72
N VAL A 138 0.31 -5.53 -11.24
CA VAL A 138 1.37 -5.43 -12.26
C VAL A 138 2.73 -5.13 -11.63
N ALA A 139 3.81 -5.35 -12.37
CA ALA A 139 5.16 -5.01 -11.92
C ALA A 139 5.31 -3.51 -11.63
N LEU A 140 6.19 -3.17 -10.70
CA LEU A 140 6.55 -1.78 -10.42
C LEU A 140 7.24 -1.14 -11.63
N GLY A 141 6.84 0.10 -11.94
CA GLY A 141 7.55 0.97 -12.87
C GLY A 141 8.69 1.74 -12.18
N GLY A 142 9.24 2.74 -12.87
CA GLY A 142 10.25 3.62 -12.29
C GLY A 142 9.76 4.32 -11.01
N ARG A 143 10.69 4.55 -10.08
CA ARG A 143 10.45 5.35 -8.87
C ARG A 143 10.25 6.81 -9.26
N PHE A 144 9.27 7.47 -8.66
CA PHE A 144 9.14 8.92 -8.68
C PHE A 144 9.75 9.50 -7.42
N ASP A 145 10.62 10.48 -7.54
CA ASP A 145 11.21 11.15 -6.38
C ASP A 145 10.18 12.07 -5.72
N GLY A 146 10.27 12.27 -4.41
CA GLY A 146 9.45 13.25 -3.70
C GLY A 146 9.69 14.67 -4.26
N GLY A 147 8.65 15.50 -4.25
CA GLY A 147 8.65 16.83 -4.85
C GLY A 147 8.43 16.83 -6.36
N THR A 148 8.18 15.67 -6.97
CA THR A 148 7.92 15.58 -8.40
C THR A 148 6.60 16.24 -8.75
N LEU A 149 6.65 17.19 -9.68
CA LEU A 149 5.49 17.76 -10.35
C LEU A 149 5.47 17.26 -11.80
N MET A 150 4.41 16.56 -12.22
CA MET A 150 4.36 15.94 -13.55
C MET A 150 2.98 16.00 -14.21
N PRO A 151 2.91 16.15 -15.55
CA PRO A 151 1.69 15.90 -16.30
C PRO A 151 1.41 14.40 -16.37
N TYR A 152 0.16 14.01 -16.16
CA TYR A 152 -0.28 12.62 -16.10
C TYR A 152 -1.48 12.37 -17.01
N ASP A 153 -1.41 11.36 -17.88
CA ASP A 153 -2.54 10.96 -18.74
C ASP A 153 -3.63 10.25 -17.92
N ALA A 154 -4.65 11.01 -17.53
CA ALA A 154 -5.83 10.53 -16.81
C ALA A 154 -7.08 10.54 -17.69
N ARG A 155 -6.92 10.51 -19.02
CA ARG A 155 -8.05 10.62 -19.95
C ARG A 155 -9.04 9.47 -19.76
N MET A 156 -10.33 9.81 -19.79
CA MET A 156 -11.37 8.78 -19.82
C MET A 156 -11.29 8.01 -21.13
N SER A 157 -11.44 6.69 -21.06
CA SER A 157 -11.40 5.83 -22.24
C SER A 157 -12.27 4.59 -22.03
N ASP A 158 -12.83 4.07 -23.13
CA ASP A 158 -13.44 2.73 -23.18
C ASP A 158 -12.39 1.62 -23.43
N ASN A 159 -11.10 1.99 -23.57
CA ASN A 159 -9.99 1.04 -23.59
C ASN A 159 -9.69 0.51 -22.18
N VAL A 160 -9.89 -0.80 -21.99
CA VAL A 160 -9.68 -1.50 -20.73
C VAL A 160 -8.28 -1.28 -20.13
N SER A 161 -7.25 -1.16 -20.96
CA SER A 161 -5.87 -0.93 -20.49
C SER A 161 -5.66 0.47 -19.91
N GLN A 162 -6.48 1.45 -20.28
CA GLN A 162 -6.41 2.83 -19.77
C GLN A 162 -7.21 3.00 -18.48
N ILE A 163 -8.25 2.19 -18.25
CA ILE A 163 -9.15 2.31 -17.10
C ILE A 163 -8.40 2.41 -15.75
N PRO A 164 -7.36 1.59 -15.45
CA PRO A 164 -6.61 1.69 -14.20
C PRO A 164 -5.96 3.05 -13.94
N TYR A 165 -5.69 3.83 -14.99
CA TYR A 165 -4.93 5.07 -14.95
C TYR A 165 -5.83 6.32 -15.00
N MET A 166 -7.15 6.17 -15.14
CA MET A 166 -8.09 7.30 -15.20
C MET A 166 -8.22 8.08 -13.88
N ASN A 167 -7.97 7.40 -12.75
CA ASN A 167 -7.84 8.00 -11.43
C ASN A 167 -6.38 7.80 -10.99
N PRO A 168 -5.53 8.83 -11.16
CA PRO A 168 -4.14 8.74 -10.76
C PRO A 168 -4.00 8.37 -9.28
N MET A 169 -3.24 7.32 -9.04
CA MET A 169 -2.95 6.81 -7.71
C MET A 169 -1.48 6.45 -7.59
N PHE A 170 -0.92 6.61 -6.41
CA PHE A 170 0.49 6.33 -6.11
C PHE A 170 0.61 5.64 -4.75
N ILE A 171 1.69 4.88 -4.59
CA ILE A 171 1.99 4.12 -3.39
C ILE A 171 3.29 4.67 -2.82
N ARG A 172 3.28 5.05 -1.55
CA ARG A 172 4.46 5.60 -0.86
C ARG A 172 5.60 4.57 -0.87
N TYR A 173 6.82 5.05 -1.00
CA TYR A 173 8.01 4.20 -0.95
C TYR A 173 8.07 3.45 0.39
N GLY A 174 8.25 2.13 0.36
CA GLY A 174 8.26 1.30 1.57
C GLY A 174 6.89 0.93 2.15
N ALA A 175 5.79 1.37 1.54
CA ALA A 175 4.43 1.08 1.99
C ALA A 175 4.16 -0.43 2.18
N ILE A 176 3.21 -0.72 3.06
CA ILE A 176 2.66 -2.06 3.27
C ILE A 176 1.15 -1.96 3.08
N ILE A 177 0.58 -2.72 2.15
CA ILE A 177 -0.83 -2.58 1.76
C ILE A 177 -1.50 -3.96 1.76
N PRO A 178 -2.53 -4.20 2.60
CA PRO A 178 -3.34 -5.40 2.50
C PRO A 178 -4.34 -5.29 1.34
N GLN A 179 -4.52 -6.40 0.62
CA GLN A 179 -5.49 -6.55 -0.45
C GLN A 179 -6.13 -7.94 -0.38
N THR A 180 -7.41 -8.01 -0.70
CA THR A 180 -8.19 -9.25 -0.82
C THR A 180 -8.81 -9.36 -2.21
N ASP A 181 -9.37 -10.53 -2.55
CA ASP A 181 -10.18 -10.65 -3.75
C ASP A 181 -11.44 -9.78 -3.66
N PRO A 182 -11.86 -9.11 -4.74
CA PRO A 182 -13.04 -8.27 -4.74
C PRO A 182 -14.30 -9.10 -4.44
N GLN A 183 -15.20 -8.53 -3.64
CA GLN A 183 -16.44 -9.17 -3.21
C GLN A 183 -17.66 -8.42 -3.73
N LEU A 184 -18.82 -9.08 -3.77
CA LEU A 184 -20.07 -8.44 -4.18
C LEU A 184 -20.65 -7.54 -3.07
N TYR A 185 -20.40 -7.90 -1.81
CA TYR A 185 -20.77 -7.18 -0.59
C TYR A 185 -19.77 -7.52 0.52
N ALA A 186 -19.73 -6.73 1.60
CA ALA A 186 -18.67 -6.81 2.61
C ALA A 186 -18.74 -8.10 3.46
N GLU A 187 -19.95 -8.57 3.77
CA GLU A 187 -20.19 -9.73 4.62
C GLU A 187 -20.26 -11.06 3.83
N ASP A 188 -19.63 -11.13 2.66
CA ASP A 188 -19.61 -12.35 1.83
C ASP A 188 -18.63 -13.40 2.39
N TRP A 189 -19.02 -13.99 3.52
CA TRP A 189 -18.27 -15.04 4.22
C TRP A 189 -18.56 -16.45 3.69
N ALA A 190 -19.16 -16.58 2.51
CA ALA A 190 -19.47 -17.88 1.91
C ALA A 190 -18.21 -18.71 1.62
N ARG A 191 -17.06 -18.05 1.49
CA ARG A 191 -15.73 -18.65 1.34
C ARG A 191 -14.70 -17.80 2.07
N PRO A 192 -13.62 -18.39 2.60
CA PRO A 192 -12.51 -17.63 3.14
C PRO A 192 -11.94 -16.65 2.10
N LYS A 193 -11.51 -15.48 2.57
CA LYS A 193 -10.96 -14.38 1.77
C LYS A 193 -9.52 -14.08 2.19
N PRO A 194 -8.53 -14.80 1.62
CA PRO A 194 -7.13 -14.61 1.96
C PRO A 194 -6.68 -13.17 1.80
N ILE A 195 -6.02 -12.66 2.84
CA ILE A 195 -5.40 -11.34 2.81
C ILE A 195 -4.00 -11.52 2.21
N THR A 196 -3.74 -10.77 1.14
CA THR A 196 -2.41 -10.60 0.59
C THR A 196 -1.83 -9.27 1.06
N ILE A 197 -0.66 -9.32 1.69
CA ILE A 197 0.06 -8.15 2.18
C ILE A 197 1.13 -7.79 1.16
N HIS A 198 0.96 -6.66 0.48
CA HIS A 198 1.91 -6.13 -0.48
C HIS A 198 2.96 -5.29 0.25
N VAL A 199 4.23 -5.71 0.19
CA VAL A 199 5.35 -5.05 0.87
C VAL A 199 6.25 -4.37 -0.17
N TYR A 200 6.14 -3.06 -0.29
CA TYR A 200 6.82 -2.28 -1.33
C TYR A 200 8.28 -2.02 -0.97
N PRO A 201 9.20 -1.97 -1.95
CA PRO A 201 10.57 -1.57 -1.69
C PRO A 201 10.57 -0.12 -1.23
N GLY A 202 11.31 0.13 -0.16
CA GLY A 202 11.64 1.47 0.26
C GLY A 202 12.48 1.49 1.52
N ARG A 203 13.27 2.55 1.66
CA ARG A 203 14.10 2.83 2.82
C ARG A 203 13.91 4.30 3.15
N ILE A 204 13.13 4.59 4.18
CA ILE A 204 12.96 5.93 4.73
C ILE A 204 13.18 5.75 6.23
N GLY A 205 14.34 6.15 6.72
CA GLY A 205 14.62 6.15 8.17
C GLY A 205 14.47 4.78 8.85
N PHE A 206 13.79 4.80 10.01
CA PHE A 206 13.50 3.65 10.86
C PHE A 206 12.56 2.64 10.18
N ASN A 207 12.32 1.50 10.83
CA ASN A 207 11.50 0.43 10.27
C ASN A 207 10.08 0.93 9.94
N LYS A 208 9.52 0.55 8.77
CA LYS A 208 8.11 0.78 8.45
C LYS A 208 7.27 -0.39 8.95
N SER A 209 6.22 -0.10 9.70
CA SER A 209 5.23 -1.08 10.15
C SER A 209 3.86 -0.82 9.53
N TYR A 210 2.99 -1.82 9.63
CA TYR A 210 1.57 -1.72 9.30
C TYR A 210 0.79 -2.56 10.30
N ASP A 211 -0.17 -1.92 10.95
CA ASP A 211 -1.04 -2.57 11.92
C ASP A 211 -2.31 -3.02 11.22
N MET A 212 -2.51 -4.34 11.17
CA MET A 212 -3.71 -4.95 10.59
C MET A 212 -4.65 -5.38 11.72
N TYR A 213 -5.88 -4.90 11.68
CA TYR A 213 -6.92 -5.17 12.66
C TYR A 213 -7.95 -6.14 12.06
N LEU A 214 -8.15 -7.25 12.75
CA LEU A 214 -9.12 -8.28 12.38
C LEU A 214 -10.08 -8.49 13.54
N ASP A 215 -11.38 -8.40 13.26
CA ASP A 215 -12.44 -8.69 14.21
C ASP A 215 -13.66 -9.29 13.49
N ASP A 216 -14.76 -9.52 14.21
CA ASP A 216 -15.97 -10.10 13.59
C ASP A 216 -16.86 -9.08 12.85
N GLY A 217 -16.51 -7.78 12.88
CA GLY A 217 -17.23 -6.67 12.26
C GLY A 217 -18.62 -6.37 12.85
N VAL A 218 -19.06 -7.05 13.90
CA VAL A 218 -20.44 -6.98 14.41
C VAL A 218 -20.52 -6.81 15.92
N SER A 219 -19.70 -7.57 16.66
CA SER A 219 -19.73 -7.61 18.11
C SER A 219 -18.71 -6.67 18.73
N ARG A 220 -19.00 -6.26 19.97
CA ARG A 220 -18.02 -5.54 20.81
C ARG A 220 -17.08 -6.49 21.55
N GLU A 221 -17.32 -7.80 21.46
CA GLU A 221 -16.55 -8.80 22.19
C GLU A 221 -15.24 -9.14 21.50
N SER A 222 -15.16 -8.92 20.18
CA SER A 222 -13.96 -9.09 19.37
C SER A 222 -13.01 -7.88 19.40
N ALA A 223 -13.47 -6.74 19.91
CA ALA A 223 -12.67 -5.51 19.94
C ALA A 223 -11.46 -5.62 20.89
N PRO A 224 -10.31 -5.01 20.54
CA PRO A 224 -9.15 -4.95 21.42
C PRO A 224 -9.47 -4.25 22.75
N THR A 225 -8.93 -4.76 23.86
CA THR A 225 -9.07 -4.08 25.16
C THR A 225 -8.10 -2.89 25.28
N ALA A 226 -8.34 -1.99 26.24
CA ALA A 226 -7.43 -0.88 26.51
C ALA A 226 -6.00 -1.37 26.84
N ASP A 227 -5.88 -2.47 27.57
CA ASP A 227 -4.58 -3.07 27.90
C ASP A 227 -3.88 -3.63 26.65
N ASN A 228 -4.64 -4.18 25.71
CA ASN A 228 -4.09 -4.65 24.43
C ASN A 228 -3.55 -3.48 23.61
N LEU A 229 -4.32 -2.41 23.49
CA LEU A 229 -3.91 -1.21 22.75
C LEU A 229 -2.70 -0.52 23.37
N GLN A 230 -2.58 -0.46 24.70
CA GLN A 230 -1.41 0.12 25.35
C GLN A 230 -0.12 -0.68 25.09
N LYS A 231 -0.19 -2.02 25.12
CA LYS A 231 0.95 -2.87 24.75
C LYS A 231 1.35 -2.65 23.30
N HIS A 232 0.36 -2.63 22.41
CA HIS A 232 0.56 -2.36 20.99
C HIS A 232 1.29 -1.05 20.74
N PHE A 233 0.83 0.05 21.34
CA PHE A 233 1.48 1.36 21.19
C PHE A 233 2.93 1.35 21.71
N ALA A 234 3.18 0.69 22.85
CA ALA A 234 4.53 0.60 23.41
C ALA A 234 5.49 -0.23 22.53
N GLU A 235 5.00 -1.34 21.96
CA GLU A 235 5.78 -2.20 21.06
C GLU A 235 6.10 -1.48 19.75
N ASN A 236 5.12 -0.78 19.15
CA ASN A 236 5.33 0.01 17.95
C ASN A 236 6.30 1.18 18.17
N GLU A 237 6.21 1.90 19.30
CA GLU A 237 7.20 2.93 19.63
C GLU A 237 8.62 2.35 19.77
N SER A 238 8.77 1.18 20.38
CA SER A 238 10.06 0.52 20.51
C SER A 238 10.64 0.08 19.16
N PHE A 239 9.81 -0.48 18.28
CA PHE A 239 10.21 -0.93 16.95
C PHE A 239 10.58 0.25 16.02
N ASN A 240 9.82 1.34 16.11
CA ASN A 240 10.02 2.54 15.30
C ASN A 240 11.18 3.41 15.79
N SER A 241 11.52 3.37 17.08
CA SER A 241 12.69 4.07 17.63
C SER A 241 14.00 3.30 17.50
N GLY A 242 13.94 2.01 17.17
CA GLY A 242 15.11 1.12 17.12
C GLY A 242 15.76 0.86 18.47
N GLU A 243 15.09 1.17 19.59
CA GLU A 243 15.60 0.95 20.94
C GLU A 243 15.28 -0.47 21.42
N GLU A 244 16.20 -1.41 21.21
CA GLU A 244 16.35 -2.51 22.17
C GLU A 244 16.81 -1.89 23.51
N SER A 245 16.00 -2.06 24.58
CA SER A 245 16.33 -1.83 26.00
C SER A 245 17.72 -1.19 26.27
N LYS A 246 17.76 0.12 26.48
CA LYS A 246 18.97 0.90 26.78
C LYS A 246 19.84 0.27 27.89
N VAL A 247 21.00 -0.28 27.53
CA VAL A 247 22.18 -0.32 28.41
C VAL A 247 23.02 0.93 28.10
N ILE A 248 23.00 1.91 29.00
CA ILE A 248 23.75 3.15 28.85
C ILE A 248 25.24 2.90 29.12
N LYS A 249 26.11 3.18 28.14
CA LYS A 249 27.51 3.56 28.37
C LYS A 249 27.78 4.92 27.74
N SER A 250 28.53 5.75 28.47
CA SER A 250 28.78 7.18 28.24
C SER A 250 29.28 7.51 26.81
N PRO A 251 29.01 8.73 26.32
CA PRO A 251 29.08 9.12 24.92
C PRO A 251 30.50 9.57 24.55
N LEU A 252 30.77 9.71 23.26
CA LEU A 252 32.03 10.14 22.63
C LEU A 252 33.03 9.01 22.31
N LYS A 253 33.31 8.82 21.01
CA LYS A 253 34.37 7.93 20.47
C LYS A 253 35.62 8.76 20.10
N PRO A 254 36.84 8.18 20.06
CA PRO A 254 38.11 8.91 19.85
C PRO A 254 38.34 9.62 18.49
N ASP A 255 37.33 9.82 17.65
CA ASP A 255 37.43 10.46 16.32
C ASP A 255 36.16 11.27 15.97
N GLU A 256 35.54 11.85 16.98
CA GLU A 256 34.23 12.50 16.84
C GLU A 256 34.26 13.82 16.06
N PHE A 257 35.46 14.35 15.77
CA PHE A 257 35.66 15.58 15.02
C PHE A 257 36.32 15.37 13.65
N GLY A 258 36.52 14.12 13.21
CA GLY A 258 36.77 13.79 11.80
C GLY A 258 38.18 14.08 11.27
N ASP A 259 39.19 14.04 12.13
CA ASP A 259 40.58 14.36 11.76
C ASP A 259 41.23 13.28 10.86
N SER A 260 40.62 12.10 10.76
CA SER A 260 41.14 10.96 9.99
C SER A 260 40.58 10.82 8.56
N GLN A 261 39.52 11.56 8.19
CA GLN A 261 38.80 11.40 6.91
C GLN A 261 39.08 12.47 5.85
N ALA A 262 40.02 13.39 6.08
CA ALA A 262 40.42 14.41 5.10
C ALA A 262 41.26 13.86 3.92
N GLY A 263 41.49 12.55 3.83
CA GLY A 263 42.27 11.92 2.76
C GLY A 263 41.50 10.81 2.05
N ASN A 264 41.32 10.97 0.74
CA ASN A 264 40.92 9.97 -0.27
C ASN A 264 39.43 9.60 -0.38
N LYS A 265 38.66 10.44 -1.10
CA LYS A 265 37.50 9.97 -1.87
C LYS A 265 37.90 9.64 -3.31
N THR A 266 38.35 8.41 -3.53
CA THR A 266 38.25 7.75 -4.83
C THR A 266 36.93 6.98 -4.85
N ALA A 267 36.08 7.27 -5.83
CA ALA A 267 34.82 6.58 -6.06
C ALA A 267 35.09 5.11 -6.40
N ALA A 268 34.89 4.23 -5.43
CA ALA A 268 34.81 2.79 -5.63
C ALA A 268 33.33 2.42 -5.77
N GLY A 269 32.97 1.83 -6.91
CA GLY A 269 31.71 1.10 -7.05
C GLY A 269 31.75 -0.11 -6.13
N SER A 270 31.19 0.04 -4.93
CA SER A 270 30.86 -1.04 -4.02
C SER A 270 29.52 -1.61 -4.48
N GLY A 271 29.48 -2.89 -4.85
CA GLY A 271 28.23 -3.62 -4.97
C GLY A 271 27.63 -3.76 -3.57
N ASP A 272 26.85 -2.77 -3.15
CA ASP A 272 26.24 -2.75 -1.82
C ASP A 272 25.16 -3.84 -1.76
N GLN A 273 25.51 -4.93 -1.07
CA GLN A 273 24.61 -6.01 -0.69
C GLN A 273 23.44 -5.41 0.09
N VAL A 274 22.21 -5.61 -0.40
CA VAL A 274 21.00 -5.14 0.27
C VAL A 274 20.39 -6.27 1.08
N LYS A 275 20.15 -5.97 2.35
CA LYS A 275 19.43 -6.83 3.27
C LYS A 275 18.06 -6.23 3.55
N ARG A 276 17.04 -7.09 3.56
CA ARG A 276 15.67 -6.72 3.90
C ARG A 276 15.11 -7.73 4.89
N ASP A 277 14.84 -7.26 6.10
CA ASP A 277 14.17 -8.01 7.15
C ASP A 277 12.71 -7.59 7.21
N ILE A 278 11.80 -8.56 7.16
CA ILE A 278 10.36 -8.36 7.28
C ILE A 278 9.88 -9.20 8.45
N TYR A 279 9.22 -8.56 9.41
CA TYR A 279 8.62 -9.22 10.56
C TYR A 279 7.10 -9.29 10.37
N ALA A 280 6.53 -10.47 10.56
CA ALA A 280 5.09 -10.69 10.59
C ALA A 280 4.74 -11.30 11.95
N GLU A 281 3.94 -10.59 12.73
CA GLU A 281 3.66 -10.94 14.12
C GLU A 281 2.16 -10.82 14.41
N THR A 282 1.63 -11.77 15.18
CA THR A 282 0.32 -11.62 15.81
C THR A 282 0.55 -11.06 17.21
N LEU A 283 0.29 -9.77 17.41
CA LEU A 283 0.52 -9.09 18.69
C LEU A 283 -0.55 -9.47 19.73
N ASP A 284 -1.82 -9.54 19.30
CA ASP A 284 -2.95 -9.85 20.16
C ASP A 284 -3.88 -10.88 19.52
N TYR A 285 -4.51 -11.68 20.37
CA TYR A 285 -5.44 -12.74 19.98
C TYR A 285 -6.64 -12.76 20.92
N ASN A 286 -7.83 -12.79 20.34
CA ASN A 286 -9.07 -12.93 21.09
C ASN A 286 -9.63 -14.34 20.94
N ALA A 287 -9.77 -15.07 22.05
CA ALA A 287 -10.27 -16.45 22.05
C ALA A 287 -11.70 -16.62 21.46
N LYS A 288 -12.47 -15.54 21.34
CA LYS A 288 -13.81 -15.54 20.75
C LYS A 288 -13.82 -15.28 19.24
N PHE A 289 -12.70 -14.85 18.67
CA PHE A 289 -12.58 -14.53 17.25
C PHE A 289 -11.44 -15.32 16.62
N ASP A 290 -11.76 -16.04 15.55
CA ASP A 290 -10.81 -16.84 14.79
C ASP A 290 -10.75 -16.29 13.36
N PRO A 291 -9.73 -15.49 13.01
CA PRO A 291 -9.61 -14.88 11.68
C PRO A 291 -9.44 -15.91 10.57
N THR A 292 -9.00 -17.14 10.87
CA THR A 292 -8.80 -18.18 9.84
C THR A 292 -10.10 -18.64 9.22
N LYS A 293 -11.23 -18.46 9.91
CA LYS A 293 -12.57 -18.78 9.36
C LYS A 293 -13.00 -17.80 8.29
N GLN A 294 -12.62 -16.53 8.42
CA GLN A 294 -12.97 -15.47 7.48
C GLN A 294 -11.93 -15.28 6.39
N HIS A 295 -10.64 -15.37 6.75
CA HIS A 295 -9.54 -15.06 5.84
C HIS A 295 -8.77 -16.30 5.39
N GLY A 296 -9.03 -17.47 5.98
CA GLY A 296 -8.26 -18.67 5.71
C GLY A 296 -7.00 -18.75 6.57
N SER A 297 -6.35 -19.90 6.56
CA SER A 297 -5.18 -20.21 7.39
C SER A 297 -3.86 -19.84 6.72
N VAL A 298 -3.83 -18.85 5.83
CA VAL A 298 -2.62 -18.47 5.09
C VAL A 298 -2.50 -16.95 5.00
N TYR A 299 -1.39 -16.42 5.53
CA TYR A 299 -0.96 -15.06 5.19
C TYR A 299 -0.06 -15.11 3.97
N ARG A 300 -0.46 -14.40 2.91
CA ARG A 300 0.32 -14.31 1.68
C ARG A 300 1.00 -12.95 1.63
N LEU A 301 2.32 -12.92 1.45
CA LEU A 301 3.10 -11.70 1.31
C LEU A 301 3.58 -11.57 -0.13
N PHE A 302 3.30 -10.44 -0.74
CA PHE A 302 3.86 -10.01 -2.03
C PHE A 302 4.99 -9.02 -1.76
N ILE A 303 6.22 -9.52 -1.76
CA ILE A 303 7.42 -8.73 -1.52
C ILE A 303 7.91 -8.20 -2.86
N TRP A 304 7.59 -6.95 -3.16
CA TRP A 304 7.92 -6.32 -4.43
C TRP A 304 9.41 -5.97 -4.51
N GLY A 305 9.99 -6.24 -5.67
CA GLY A 305 11.38 -5.97 -5.99
C GLY A 305 11.60 -4.59 -6.59
N PRO A 306 12.71 -3.92 -6.26
CA PRO A 306 13.10 -2.68 -6.92
C PRO A 306 13.43 -2.95 -8.42
N PRO A 307 12.85 -2.20 -9.38
CA PRO A 307 13.05 -2.47 -10.82
C PRO A 307 14.48 -2.31 -11.31
N ASP A 308 15.23 -1.37 -10.73
CA ASP A 308 16.64 -1.09 -11.01
C ASP A 308 17.58 -2.21 -10.56
N ARG A 309 17.20 -3.00 -9.55
CA ARG A 309 17.96 -4.17 -9.05
C ARG A 309 17.25 -5.50 -9.29
N LYS A 310 16.44 -5.60 -10.35
CA LYS A 310 15.63 -6.79 -10.67
C LYS A 310 16.43 -8.10 -10.67
N ASN A 311 17.61 -8.12 -11.32
CA ASN A 311 18.40 -9.34 -11.46
C ASN A 311 18.98 -9.81 -10.13
N GLU A 312 19.48 -8.88 -9.32
CA GLU A 312 20.01 -9.16 -7.98
C GLU A 312 18.88 -9.66 -7.07
N PHE A 313 17.75 -8.94 -7.05
CA PHE A 313 16.58 -9.30 -6.25
C PHE A 313 15.99 -10.67 -6.63
N ARG A 314 16.02 -11.04 -7.91
CA ARG A 314 15.64 -12.38 -8.38
C ARG A 314 16.53 -13.47 -7.78
N SER A 315 17.82 -13.21 -7.65
CA SER A 315 18.79 -14.13 -7.04
C SER A 315 18.84 -14.05 -5.51
N ALA A 316 17.93 -13.30 -4.88
CA ALA A 316 17.94 -13.12 -3.43
C ALA A 316 17.83 -14.45 -2.69
N THR A 317 18.64 -14.61 -1.64
CA THR A 317 18.45 -15.69 -0.68
C THR A 317 17.33 -15.30 0.28
N VAL A 318 16.23 -16.03 0.25
CA VAL A 318 15.06 -15.79 1.11
C VAL A 318 15.00 -16.85 2.22
N ASN A 319 15.29 -16.46 3.45
CA ASN A 319 15.25 -17.33 4.63
C ASN A 319 14.11 -16.91 5.56
N ILE A 320 13.42 -17.88 6.15
CA ILE A 320 12.22 -17.62 6.97
C ILE A 320 12.37 -18.36 8.28
N PHE A 321 12.29 -17.60 9.38
CA PHE A 321 12.52 -18.05 10.74
C PHE A 321 11.27 -17.82 11.58
N THR A 322 11.03 -18.67 12.57
CA THR A 322 10.15 -18.36 13.70
C THR A 322 11.01 -17.92 14.86
N LEU A 323 10.67 -16.82 15.54
CA LEU A 323 11.50 -16.33 16.64
C LEU A 323 11.48 -17.22 17.91
N GLN A 324 10.62 -18.25 17.93
CA GLN A 324 10.67 -19.33 18.92
C GLN A 324 11.79 -20.36 18.65
N ASP A 325 12.31 -20.44 17.41
CA ASP A 325 13.47 -21.24 17.01
C ASP A 325 14.28 -20.51 15.91
N PRO A 326 15.03 -19.44 16.26
CA PRO A 326 15.75 -18.62 15.29
C PRO A 326 16.93 -19.33 14.61
N GLY A 327 17.30 -20.53 15.07
CA GLY A 327 18.42 -21.30 14.51
C GLY A 327 18.05 -22.19 13.33
N ASN A 328 16.75 -22.48 13.14
CA ASN A 328 16.28 -23.42 12.12
C ASN A 328 15.18 -22.76 11.24
N PRO A 329 15.37 -22.70 9.91
CA PRO A 329 14.35 -22.21 9.00
C PRO A 329 13.07 -23.05 9.08
N VAL A 330 11.91 -22.39 9.02
CA VAL A 330 10.61 -23.07 9.03
C VAL A 330 10.26 -23.53 7.63
N GLU A 331 10.87 -24.64 7.19
CA GLU A 331 10.66 -25.16 5.83
C GLU A 331 9.32 -25.89 5.64
N LYS A 332 8.68 -26.35 6.73
CA LYS A 332 7.47 -27.19 6.63
C LYS A 332 6.15 -26.43 6.54
N GLN A 333 6.10 -25.18 7.00
CA GLN A 333 4.87 -24.36 7.07
C GLN A 333 4.88 -23.17 6.11
N VAL A 334 5.90 -23.07 5.25
CA VAL A 334 6.10 -21.88 4.42
C VAL A 334 6.37 -22.25 2.96
N SER A 335 5.67 -21.58 2.05
CA SER A 335 5.93 -21.64 0.61
C SER A 335 6.59 -20.33 0.15
N LYS A 336 7.54 -20.42 -0.79
CA LYS A 336 8.17 -19.24 -1.41
C LYS A 336 8.35 -19.45 -2.90
N ASN A 337 7.94 -18.48 -3.70
CA ASN A 337 8.05 -18.52 -5.15
C ASN A 337 8.36 -17.12 -5.71
N TYR A 338 9.26 -17.03 -6.67
CA TYR A 338 9.56 -15.77 -7.35
C TYR A 338 8.75 -15.64 -8.64
N ASN A 339 8.06 -14.52 -8.83
CA ASN A 339 7.31 -14.22 -10.05
C ASN A 339 8.10 -13.25 -10.95
N ASP A 340 8.67 -13.78 -12.03
CA ASP A 340 9.48 -13.04 -13.01
C ASP A 340 8.75 -11.88 -13.69
N GLY A 341 7.46 -12.07 -13.98
CA GLY A 341 6.62 -11.08 -14.65
C GLY A 341 6.30 -9.89 -13.75
N LYS A 342 6.22 -10.12 -12.44
CA LYS A 342 5.91 -9.10 -11.42
C LYS A 342 7.14 -8.50 -10.75
N ASN A 343 8.31 -9.14 -10.87
CA ASN A 343 9.49 -8.84 -10.05
C ASN A 343 9.16 -8.87 -8.56
N ALA A 344 8.61 -9.99 -8.08
CA ALA A 344 8.16 -10.10 -6.69
C ALA A 344 8.38 -11.51 -6.14
N TRP A 345 8.78 -11.59 -4.87
CA TRP A 345 8.73 -12.81 -4.08
C TRP A 345 7.35 -12.97 -3.47
N ILE A 346 6.72 -14.12 -3.71
CA ILE A 346 5.45 -14.52 -3.10
C ILE A 346 5.79 -15.50 -1.99
N VAL A 347 5.48 -15.13 -0.76
CA VAL A 347 5.69 -15.95 0.43
C VAL A 347 4.34 -16.28 1.03
N GLU A 348 4.06 -17.55 1.29
CA GLU A 348 2.84 -17.99 1.95
C GLU A 348 3.19 -18.62 3.29
N LEU A 349 2.68 -18.01 4.36
CA LEU A 349 2.86 -18.46 5.74
C LEU A 349 1.58 -19.17 6.17
N ASN A 350 1.65 -20.47 6.48
CA ASN A 350 0.50 -21.18 7.05
C ASN A 350 0.33 -20.79 8.52
N ILE A 351 -0.90 -20.46 8.88
CA ILE A 351 -1.33 -20.10 10.24
C ILE A 351 -1.96 -21.37 10.83
N ASP A 352 -1.16 -22.16 11.52
CA ASP A 352 -1.64 -23.38 12.18
C ASP A 352 -2.39 -23.05 13.49
N GLU A 353 -1.95 -22.00 14.20
CA GLU A 353 -2.62 -21.44 15.37
C GLU A 353 -2.50 -19.90 15.37
N VAL A 354 -3.58 -19.19 15.68
CA VAL A 354 -3.63 -17.71 15.74
C VAL A 354 -3.00 -17.15 17.03
N GLN A 355 -2.37 -18.00 17.84
CA GLN A 355 -1.65 -17.53 19.03
C GLN A 355 -0.43 -16.68 18.62
N GLN A 356 0.23 -16.04 19.59
CA GLN A 356 1.37 -15.14 19.35
C GLN A 356 2.53 -15.87 18.65
N VAL A 357 2.50 -15.86 17.33
CA VAL A 357 3.56 -16.37 16.46
C VAL A 357 4.20 -15.19 15.75
N LYS A 358 5.53 -15.20 15.77
CA LYS A 358 6.36 -14.19 15.14
C LYS A 358 7.26 -14.85 14.10
N HIS A 359 7.08 -14.43 12.85
CA HIS A 359 7.88 -14.84 11.72
C HIS A 359 8.83 -13.70 11.30
N GLN A 360 10.06 -14.06 10.96
CA GLN A 360 11.04 -13.17 10.34
C GLN A 360 11.40 -13.71 8.97
N ILE A 361 11.23 -12.88 7.94
CA ILE A 361 11.62 -13.17 6.56
C ILE A 361 12.84 -12.31 6.26
N HIS A 362 13.98 -12.96 6.04
CA HIS A 362 15.24 -12.34 5.69
C HIS A 362 15.51 -12.51 4.18
N LEU A 363 15.70 -11.40 3.46
CA LEU A 363 16.10 -11.38 2.05
C LEU A 363 17.47 -10.70 1.92
N GLU A 364 18.39 -11.36 1.22
CA GLU A 364 19.74 -10.86 0.96
C GLU A 364 20.07 -10.96 -0.55
N TYR A 365 20.42 -9.84 -1.18
CA TYR A 365 20.72 -9.75 -2.63
C TYR A 365 21.70 -8.65 -3.02
#